data_AF-A0A836ELN3-F1
#
_entry.id   AF-A0A836ELN3-F1
#
_cell.length_a   1.000
_cell.length_b   1.000
_cell.length_c   1.000
_cell.angle_alpha   90.00
_cell.angle_beta   90.00
_cell.angle_gamma   90.00
#
_symmetry.space_group_name_H-M   'P 1'
#
loop_
_entity.id
_entity.type
_entity.pdbx_description
1 polymer ?
#
loop_
_entity_poly.entity_id
_entity_poly.type
_entity_poly.pdbx_seq_one_letter_code
_entity_poly.pdbx_strand_id
1 'polypeptide(L)'
;MTQQIRRALRLSHPVFNPLFGNNSTRFIEAARAGMCVPFLASLLPTMSAECVPQITVEAVITVSKKRTLTATHPPQRPWIPLTRPNRTRPTCIFTVMCYNVLCDKYATRQMYGYCPSWALDWEYRKKGILDEIRHYAADIISLQEVQTDQFYNFFLPELKHDGYDGIFSPKSRAKTMAENDRKYVDGCAIFYRTAKFSLIKEHLVEFNQLAMANAEGSDNMLNRVMPKDNIGLAALLRTKEAAWDNGVPSDPAQVQQPILVCTAHIHWDPEFCDVKLIQTMMLSNELRSILDQAGQSFRPGHKPDSSNVQLLLCGDFNSLPDSGVIEFLTSGRVAADHRDFKDLAYKSCLQKISGCDKPNEFTHSFKLASAYSEDIMPYTNYTFEFKGIIDYIFYSKQSMVPLGLLGPLSPEWFKEHKVVGCPHPHVPSDHFPLLVELEMTPTVGTSNGLISRR
;
A
#
# COMPACT_ATOMS: atom_id res chain seq x y z
N MET A 1 55.18 20.10 -22.70
CA MET A 1 56.55 19.57 -22.77
C MET A 1 56.45 18.05 -22.67
N THR A 2 56.79 17.41 -23.78
CA THR A 2 56.69 15.98 -24.09
C THR A 2 57.69 15.17 -23.28
N GLN A 3 57.35 13.97 -22.77
CA GLN A 3 58.11 12.73 -22.99
C GLN A 3 57.52 11.47 -22.32
N GLN A 4 57.57 10.40 -23.11
CA GLN A 4 57.25 8.99 -22.84
C GLN A 4 58.23 8.37 -21.83
N ILE A 5 57.92 7.16 -21.32
CA ILE A 5 58.73 5.94 -21.52
C ILE A 5 57.96 4.68 -21.03
N ARG A 6 57.87 3.69 -21.93
CA ARG A 6 57.57 2.27 -21.67
C ARG A 6 58.90 1.48 -21.67
N ARG A 7 59.03 0.44 -20.83
CA ARG A 7 59.73 -0.87 -21.08
C ARG A 7 59.61 -1.73 -19.81
N ALA A 8 58.96 -2.89 -19.84
CA ALA A 8 59.35 -4.19 -20.42
C ALA A 8 60.28 -5.01 -19.50
N LEU A 9 59.77 -6.14 -18.99
CA LEU A 9 60.56 -7.28 -18.51
C LEU A 9 59.95 -8.56 -19.10
N ARG A 10 60.78 -9.34 -19.79
CA ARG A 10 60.48 -10.64 -20.39
C ARG A 10 61.06 -11.75 -19.51
N LEU A 11 60.23 -12.77 -19.32
CA LEU A 11 60.47 -14.22 -19.42
C LEU A 11 61.55 -14.91 -18.57
N SER A 12 61.10 -15.90 -17.79
CA SER A 12 61.53 -17.29 -17.96
C SER A 12 60.39 -18.25 -17.55
N HIS A 13 60.10 -19.24 -18.40
CA HIS A 13 59.21 -20.39 -18.15
C HIS A 13 60.00 -21.51 -17.43
N PRO A 14 59.30 -22.50 -16.84
CA PRO A 14 59.18 -23.75 -17.57
C PRO A 14 57.75 -24.34 -17.62
N VAL A 15 57.66 -25.33 -18.50
CA VAL A 15 56.54 -26.07 -19.10
C VAL A 15 55.98 -27.14 -18.16
N PHE A 16 54.67 -27.43 -18.18
CA PHE A 16 54.05 -28.75 -18.50
C PHE A 16 52.52 -28.79 -18.25
N ASN A 17 51.89 -29.75 -18.94
CA ASN A 17 50.53 -29.82 -19.50
C ASN A 17 49.41 -30.36 -18.55
N PRO A 18 48.13 -30.38 -18.99
CA PRO A 18 46.92 -30.40 -18.16
C PRO A 18 46.28 -31.79 -18.00
N LEU A 19 45.60 -32.03 -16.88
CA LEU A 19 44.59 -33.07 -16.72
C LEU A 19 43.47 -32.59 -15.77
N PHE A 20 42.26 -33.09 -16.03
CA PHE A 20 40.96 -32.84 -15.39
C PHE A 20 40.09 -31.72 -15.98
N GLY A 21 39.37 -32.12 -17.04
CA GLY A 21 38.15 -31.46 -17.50
C GLY A 21 36.88 -31.95 -16.78
N ASN A 22 35.84 -31.14 -16.94
CA ASN A 22 34.40 -31.40 -16.86
C ASN A 22 33.87 -32.36 -15.78
N ASN A 23 33.35 -31.79 -14.70
CA ASN A 23 32.27 -32.41 -13.91
C ASN A 23 31.27 -31.40 -13.29
N SER A 24 31.19 -30.18 -13.83
CA SER A 24 30.24 -29.15 -13.34
C SER A 24 28.85 -29.22 -13.97
N THR A 25 28.56 -30.20 -14.83
CA THR A 25 27.30 -30.26 -15.61
C THR A 25 26.35 -31.40 -15.25
N ARG A 26 26.58 -32.16 -14.17
CA ARG A 26 25.67 -33.25 -13.75
C ARG A 26 25.01 -33.09 -12.37
N PHE A 27 25.32 -32.03 -11.62
CA PHE A 27 24.67 -31.76 -10.33
C PHE A 27 23.44 -30.83 -10.42
N ILE A 28 23.10 -30.34 -11.63
CA ILE A 28 21.98 -29.40 -11.81
C ILE A 28 20.66 -30.10 -12.18
N GLU A 29 20.63 -31.40 -12.50
CA GLU A 29 19.38 -32.08 -12.90
C GLU A 29 18.75 -33.03 -11.86
N ALA A 30 19.39 -33.29 -10.71
CA ALA A 30 18.84 -34.22 -9.70
C ALA A 30 17.95 -33.56 -8.63
N ALA A 31 17.89 -32.23 -8.55
CA ALA A 31 17.05 -31.51 -7.57
C ALA A 31 15.63 -31.18 -8.07
N ARG A 32 15.23 -31.71 -9.24
CA ARG A 32 13.95 -31.39 -9.90
C ARG A 32 12.90 -32.50 -9.91
N ALA A 33 13.15 -33.63 -9.27
CA ALA A 33 12.16 -34.69 -9.12
C ALA A 33 12.13 -35.17 -7.66
N GLY A 34 11.22 -34.62 -6.86
CA GLY A 34 11.03 -35.03 -5.48
C GLY A 34 10.63 -36.51 -5.40
N MET A 35 11.48 -37.33 -4.77
CA MET A 35 11.12 -38.66 -4.28
C MET A 35 11.93 -39.02 -3.02
N CYS A 36 11.33 -39.90 -2.22
CA CYS A 36 11.67 -40.20 -0.83
C CYS A 36 12.37 -41.58 -0.70
N VAL A 37 13.39 -41.67 0.15
CA VAL A 37 13.91 -42.83 0.94
C VAL A 37 14.52 -44.07 0.19
N PRO A 38 15.13 -45.08 0.87
CA PRO A 38 16.57 -45.41 0.91
C PRO A 38 16.90 -46.80 0.27
N PHE A 39 18.04 -47.42 0.67
CA PHE A 39 18.48 -48.82 0.46
C PHE A 39 19.36 -49.08 -0.79
N LEU A 40 20.65 -49.36 -0.57
CA LEU A 40 21.30 -50.66 -0.86
C LEU A 40 22.83 -50.53 -0.79
N ALA A 41 23.37 -50.92 0.36
CA ALA A 41 24.68 -51.54 0.40
C ALA A 41 24.57 -52.91 -0.26
N SER A 42 25.24 -53.12 -1.39
CA SER A 42 25.68 -54.45 -1.84
C SER A 42 26.60 -54.30 -3.04
N LEU A 43 27.90 -54.53 -2.82
CA LEU A 43 28.84 -55.26 -3.69
C LEU A 43 30.27 -54.90 -3.26
N LEU A 44 30.73 -55.56 -2.19
CA LEU A 44 32.16 -55.83 -2.00
C LEU A 44 32.52 -57.06 -2.88
N PRO A 45 33.79 -57.19 -3.32
CA PRO A 45 34.66 -58.04 -2.52
C PRO A 45 36.10 -57.54 -2.35
N THR A 46 36.58 -57.74 -1.12
CA THR A 46 37.94 -58.18 -0.73
C THR A 46 39.15 -57.33 -1.14
N MET A 47 39.64 -56.50 -0.22
CA MET A 47 41.06 -56.47 0.12
C MET A 47 41.19 -56.25 1.65
N SER A 48 42.17 -56.93 2.20
CA SER A 48 42.46 -57.21 3.60
C SER A 48 42.75 -55.98 4.47
N ALA A 49 42.48 -56.16 5.76
CA ALA A 49 42.70 -55.24 6.86
C ALA A 49 44.15 -54.76 6.95
N GLU A 50 44.33 -53.45 7.15
CA GLU A 50 45.26 -52.88 8.14
C GLU A 50 45.04 -51.36 8.28
N CYS A 51 45.03 -50.90 9.54
CA CYS A 51 45.11 -49.50 9.99
C CYS A 51 44.05 -48.50 9.51
N VAL A 52 43.04 -48.29 10.36
CA VAL A 52 42.31 -47.02 10.46
C VAL A 52 43.23 -45.98 11.12
N PRO A 53 43.40 -44.81 10.49
CA PRO A 53 43.23 -43.56 11.23
C PRO A 53 42.24 -42.62 10.53
N GLN A 54 41.43 -41.96 11.36
CA GLN A 54 40.38 -41.01 11.01
C GLN A 54 40.82 -40.01 9.94
N ILE A 55 40.18 -40.06 8.77
CA ILE A 55 40.14 -38.95 7.83
C ILE A 55 38.97 -38.07 8.28
N THR A 56 39.27 -37.08 9.11
CA THR A 56 38.44 -35.89 9.27
C THR A 56 38.35 -35.22 7.90
N VAL A 57 37.19 -35.35 7.25
CA VAL A 57 36.83 -34.48 6.13
C VAL A 57 36.71 -33.08 6.72
N GLU A 58 37.69 -32.23 6.45
CA GLU A 58 37.57 -30.79 6.68
C GLU A 58 36.34 -30.31 5.92
N ALA A 59 35.24 -30.17 6.66
CA ALA A 59 34.12 -29.38 6.21
C ALA A 59 34.68 -27.98 5.94
N VAL A 60 34.64 -27.56 4.68
CA VAL A 60 34.68 -26.15 4.32
C VAL A 60 33.45 -25.53 5.00
N ILE A 61 33.63 -25.09 6.24
CA ILE A 61 32.67 -24.26 6.95
C ILE A 61 32.71 -22.92 6.22
N THR A 62 31.84 -22.79 5.23
CA THR A 62 31.38 -21.47 4.82
C THR A 62 30.72 -20.87 6.05
N VAL A 63 31.47 -20.05 6.79
CA VAL A 63 30.96 -19.24 7.89
C VAL A 63 30.04 -18.20 7.26
N SER A 64 28.81 -18.59 6.96
CA SER A 64 27.69 -17.66 6.89
C SER A 64 27.57 -17.09 8.30
N LYS A 65 28.11 -15.88 8.50
CA LYS A 65 27.87 -15.09 9.72
C LYS A 65 26.36 -15.08 9.98
N LYS A 66 25.86 -15.93 10.87
CA LYS A 66 24.56 -15.77 11.50
C LYS A 66 24.64 -14.45 12.26
N ARG A 67 24.19 -13.38 11.61
CA ARG A 67 24.09 -12.05 12.21
C ARG A 67 23.09 -12.19 13.36
N THR A 68 23.58 -12.07 14.58
CA THR A 68 22.77 -12.23 15.78
C THR A 68 21.87 -11.01 15.90
N LEU A 69 20.63 -11.15 15.46
CA LEU A 69 19.57 -10.20 15.80
C LEU A 69 19.39 -10.28 17.32
N THR A 70 19.63 -9.17 18.00
CA THR A 70 19.47 -9.08 19.46
C THR A 70 18.01 -9.03 19.87
N ALA A 71 17.11 -8.63 18.95
CA ALA A 71 15.68 -8.56 19.20
C ALA A 71 14.95 -9.80 18.69
N THR A 72 14.04 -10.32 19.52
CA THR A 72 13.09 -11.35 19.11
C THR A 72 12.03 -10.75 18.17
N HIS A 73 11.34 -11.57 17.39
CA HIS A 73 10.23 -11.08 16.56
C HIS A 73 9.13 -10.46 17.44
N PRO A 74 8.47 -9.39 16.98
CA PRO A 74 7.32 -8.86 17.69
C PRO A 74 6.21 -9.92 17.78
N PRO A 75 5.41 -9.90 18.86
CA PRO A 75 4.22 -10.74 18.93
C PRO A 75 3.27 -10.40 17.79
N GLN A 76 2.43 -11.36 17.40
CA GLN A 76 1.38 -11.11 16.41
C GLN A 76 0.45 -10.00 16.90
N ARG A 77 0.07 -9.11 15.97
CA ARG A 77 -0.86 -8.02 16.24
C ARG A 77 -2.24 -8.59 16.59
N PRO A 78 -2.92 -8.08 17.63
CA PRO A 78 -4.20 -8.60 18.03
C PRO A 78 -5.29 -8.21 17.04
N TRP A 79 -6.26 -9.09 16.80
CA TRP A 79 -7.52 -8.72 16.14
C TRP A 79 -8.51 -8.20 17.17
N ILE A 80 -9.07 -7.02 16.93
CA ILE A 80 -10.00 -6.33 17.83
C ILE A 80 -11.42 -6.46 17.23
N PRO A 81 -12.28 -7.33 17.79
CA PRO A 81 -13.66 -7.43 17.35
C PRO A 81 -14.47 -6.22 17.83
N LEU A 82 -15.26 -5.61 16.94
CA LEU A 82 -16.12 -4.47 17.25
C LEU A 82 -17.58 -4.87 17.32
N THR A 83 -18.06 -5.66 16.37
CA THR A 83 -19.44 -6.13 16.32
C THR A 83 -19.53 -7.46 15.56
N ARG A 84 -20.71 -8.07 15.57
CA ARG A 84 -20.98 -9.31 14.82
C ARG A 84 -21.67 -8.97 13.50
N PRO A 85 -21.40 -9.76 12.44
CA PRO A 85 -22.11 -9.62 11.17
C PRO A 85 -23.62 -9.77 11.33
N ASN A 86 -24.38 -9.02 10.54
CA ASN A 86 -25.82 -9.20 10.44
C ASN A 86 -26.14 -10.50 9.66
N ARG A 87 -26.88 -11.41 10.31
CA ARG A 87 -27.27 -12.71 9.72
C ARG A 87 -28.72 -12.76 9.21
N THR A 88 -29.46 -11.66 9.33
CA THR A 88 -30.88 -11.60 8.93
C THR A 88 -31.09 -11.21 7.47
N ARG A 89 -30.04 -10.70 6.80
CA ARG A 89 -30.09 -10.28 5.40
C ARG A 89 -28.74 -10.50 4.71
N PRO A 90 -28.74 -10.67 3.38
CA PRO A 90 -27.53 -10.63 2.57
C PRO A 90 -26.70 -9.36 2.80
N THR A 91 -25.44 -9.53 3.19
CA THR A 91 -24.44 -8.46 3.30
C THR A 91 -23.14 -8.87 2.64
N CYS A 92 -22.40 -7.89 2.13
CA CYS A 92 -21.09 -8.08 1.53
C CYS A 92 -20.03 -7.88 2.61
N ILE A 93 -19.20 -8.89 2.86
CA ILE A 93 -18.15 -8.84 3.90
C ILE A 93 -16.79 -8.97 3.23
N PHE A 94 -15.94 -7.99 3.52
CA PHE A 94 -14.60 -7.96 2.97
C PHE A 94 -13.63 -7.18 3.85
N THR A 95 -12.35 -7.46 3.68
CA THR A 95 -11.26 -6.80 4.40
C THR A 95 -10.56 -5.76 3.53
N VAL A 96 -10.13 -4.66 4.14
CA VAL A 96 -9.42 -3.56 3.48
C VAL A 96 -8.12 -3.27 4.23
N MET A 97 -6.99 -3.33 3.52
CA MET A 97 -5.68 -2.93 4.00
C MET A 97 -5.27 -1.56 3.44
N CYS A 98 -4.66 -0.72 4.27
CA CYS A 98 -3.96 0.50 3.86
C CYS A 98 -2.54 0.49 4.40
N TYR A 99 -1.53 0.66 3.55
CA TYR A 99 -0.14 0.54 3.95
C TYR A 99 0.83 1.36 3.08
N ASN A 100 1.49 2.35 3.68
CA ASN A 100 2.66 2.98 3.10
C ASN A 100 3.88 2.05 3.29
N VAL A 101 4.46 1.56 2.19
CA VAL A 101 5.50 0.52 2.23
C VAL A 101 6.93 1.06 2.31
N LEU A 102 7.10 2.39 2.42
CA LEU A 102 8.37 3.09 2.40
C LEU A 102 9.22 2.75 1.16
N CYS A 103 9.20 3.60 0.15
CA CYS A 103 9.97 3.34 -1.07
C CYS A 103 11.48 3.35 -0.79
N ASP A 104 12.24 2.58 -1.57
CA ASP A 104 13.70 2.47 -1.40
C ASP A 104 14.41 3.84 -1.46
N LYS A 105 13.88 4.76 -2.27
CA LYS A 105 14.44 6.11 -2.43
C LYS A 105 14.46 6.92 -1.12
N TYR A 106 13.50 6.70 -0.22
CA TYR A 106 13.43 7.44 1.04
C TYR A 106 14.04 6.68 2.22
N ALA A 107 14.23 5.36 2.10
CA ALA A 107 14.82 4.46 3.11
C ALA A 107 16.34 4.66 3.31
N THR A 108 16.75 5.90 3.58
CA THR A 108 18.15 6.30 3.68
C THR A 108 18.69 6.23 5.11
N ARG A 109 20.02 6.09 5.25
CA ARG A 109 20.69 6.10 6.57
C ARG A 109 20.66 7.47 7.25
N GLN A 110 20.43 8.54 6.49
CA GLN A 110 20.24 9.88 7.00
C GLN A 110 18.93 9.99 7.79
N MET A 111 17.83 9.48 7.22
CA MET A 111 16.51 9.47 7.86
C MET A 111 16.40 8.38 8.95
N TYR A 112 16.94 7.20 8.68
CA TYR A 112 16.77 6.00 9.52
C TYR A 112 18.09 5.51 10.10
N GLY A 113 18.90 6.41 10.68
CA GLY A 113 20.25 6.09 11.19
C GLY A 113 20.27 4.99 12.28
N TYR A 114 19.16 4.82 12.99
CA TYR A 114 18.93 3.76 13.99
C TYR A 114 18.67 2.37 13.36
N CYS A 115 18.24 2.29 12.10
CA CYS A 115 18.00 1.03 11.41
C CYS A 115 19.25 0.58 10.65
N PRO A 116 19.78 -0.65 10.89
CA PRO A 116 21.00 -1.10 10.22
C PRO A 116 20.80 -1.18 8.70
N SER A 117 21.82 -0.80 7.92
CA SER A 117 21.69 -0.66 6.45
C SER A 117 21.16 -1.91 5.74
N TRP A 118 21.49 -3.10 6.25
CA TRP A 118 21.01 -4.36 5.67
C TRP A 118 19.50 -4.58 5.86
N ALA A 119 18.91 -3.98 6.89
CA ALA A 119 17.47 -4.03 7.14
C ALA A 119 16.73 -2.89 6.42
N LEU A 120 17.43 -1.81 6.04
CA LEU A 120 16.91 -0.77 5.15
C LEU A 120 16.91 -1.20 3.67
N ASP A 121 17.85 -2.06 3.30
CA ASP A 121 18.01 -2.58 1.95
C ASP A 121 16.69 -3.14 1.41
N TRP A 122 16.32 -2.69 0.21
CA TRP A 122 15.07 -3.08 -0.43
C TRP A 122 14.92 -4.59 -0.62
N GLU A 123 16.00 -5.31 -0.96
CA GLU A 123 15.95 -6.76 -1.16
C GLU A 123 15.62 -7.53 0.13
N TYR A 124 15.89 -6.91 1.28
CA TYR A 124 15.44 -7.39 2.58
C TYR A 124 14.00 -6.97 2.87
N ARG A 125 13.70 -5.66 2.83
CA ARG A 125 12.38 -5.14 3.24
C ARG A 125 11.23 -5.67 2.40
N LYS A 126 11.41 -5.78 1.08
CA LYS A 126 10.34 -6.23 0.16
C LYS A 126 9.78 -7.61 0.51
N LYS A 127 10.61 -8.49 1.11
CA LYS A 127 10.19 -9.81 1.59
C LYS A 127 9.25 -9.66 2.80
N GLY A 128 9.66 -8.88 3.80
CA GLY A 128 8.83 -8.59 4.97
C GLY A 128 7.51 -7.90 4.60
N ILE A 129 7.55 -6.95 3.66
CA ILE A 129 6.34 -6.25 3.17
C ILE A 129 5.38 -7.26 2.51
N LEU A 130 5.88 -8.11 1.60
CA LEU A 130 5.05 -9.09 0.92
C LEU A 130 4.52 -10.16 1.89
N ASP A 131 5.35 -10.61 2.84
CA ASP A 131 4.94 -11.56 3.88
C ASP A 131 3.84 -10.97 4.77
N GLU A 132 3.92 -9.69 5.11
CA GLU A 132 2.89 -8.98 5.87
C GLU A 132 1.56 -8.87 5.09
N ILE A 133 1.63 -8.53 3.81
CA ILE A 133 0.46 -8.49 2.92
C ILE A 133 -0.18 -9.89 2.81
N ARG A 134 0.62 -10.93 2.60
CA ARG A 134 0.17 -12.33 2.50
C ARG A 134 -0.40 -12.87 3.80
N HIS A 135 0.18 -12.49 4.93
CA HIS A 135 -0.25 -12.93 6.24
C HIS A 135 -1.69 -12.50 6.54
N TYR A 136 -2.02 -11.24 6.25
CA TYR A 136 -3.36 -10.71 6.49
C TYR A 136 -4.34 -10.98 5.36
N ALA A 137 -3.84 -11.22 4.15
CA ALA A 137 -4.63 -11.75 3.04
C ALA A 137 -5.89 -10.92 2.71
N ALA A 138 -5.79 -9.58 2.86
CA ALA A 138 -6.91 -8.66 2.76
C ALA A 138 -7.60 -8.71 1.39
N ASP A 139 -8.90 -8.48 1.31
CA ASP A 139 -9.64 -8.56 0.04
C ASP A 139 -9.35 -7.38 -0.90
N ILE A 140 -9.12 -6.19 -0.33
CA ILE A 140 -8.70 -4.96 -1.01
C ILE A 140 -7.44 -4.44 -0.31
N ILE A 141 -6.41 -4.09 -1.06
CA ILE A 141 -5.14 -3.59 -0.52
C ILE A 141 -4.79 -2.26 -1.21
N SER A 142 -4.70 -1.19 -0.44
CA SER A 142 -4.27 0.13 -0.90
C SER A 142 -2.84 0.38 -0.40
N LEU A 143 -1.90 0.54 -1.34
CA LEU A 143 -0.49 0.82 -1.02
C LEU A 143 -0.08 2.22 -1.47
N GLN A 144 0.75 2.86 -0.66
CA GLN A 144 1.47 4.09 -1.00
C GLN A 144 2.97 3.80 -1.05
N GLU A 145 3.73 4.68 -1.72
CA GLU A 145 5.17 4.56 -1.90
C GLU A 145 5.63 3.30 -2.65
N VAL A 146 4.80 2.79 -3.56
CA VAL A 146 5.19 1.69 -4.44
C VAL A 146 6.00 2.23 -5.61
N GLN A 147 7.24 1.79 -5.79
CA GLN A 147 8.02 2.15 -6.97
C GLN A 147 7.48 1.47 -8.24
N THR A 148 7.54 2.19 -9.36
CA THR A 148 7.04 1.72 -10.66
C THR A 148 7.59 0.34 -11.03
N ASP A 149 8.92 0.15 -10.98
CA ASP A 149 9.56 -1.13 -11.28
C ASP A 149 9.07 -2.25 -10.35
N GLN A 150 8.94 -1.94 -9.07
CA GLN A 150 8.55 -2.90 -8.04
C GLN A 150 7.08 -3.29 -8.15
N PHE A 151 6.20 -2.40 -8.60
CA PHE A 151 4.84 -2.77 -8.91
C PHE A 151 4.79 -3.84 -9.99
N TYR A 152 5.39 -3.57 -11.16
CA TYR A 152 5.27 -4.45 -12.33
C TYR A 152 6.08 -5.75 -12.21
N ASN A 153 7.26 -5.70 -11.59
CA ASN A 153 8.19 -6.83 -11.57
C ASN A 153 8.21 -7.60 -10.24
N PHE A 154 7.53 -7.12 -9.18
CA PHE A 154 7.49 -7.79 -7.88
C PHE A 154 6.07 -7.90 -7.32
N PHE A 155 5.41 -6.80 -6.93
CA PHE A 155 4.11 -6.86 -6.26
C PHE A 155 3.01 -7.47 -7.13
N LEU A 156 2.85 -7.01 -8.37
CA LEU A 156 1.81 -7.51 -9.26
C LEU A 156 1.95 -9.00 -9.59
N PRO A 157 3.11 -9.52 -10.04
CA PRO A 157 3.23 -10.96 -10.34
C PRO A 157 3.06 -11.83 -9.08
N GLU A 158 3.64 -11.45 -7.94
CA GLU A 158 3.52 -12.21 -6.70
C GLU A 158 2.07 -12.24 -6.19
N LEU A 159 1.37 -11.10 -6.18
CA LEU A 159 -0.02 -11.05 -5.73
C LEU A 159 -0.99 -11.66 -6.77
N LYS A 160 -0.65 -11.66 -8.07
CA LYS A 160 -1.41 -12.41 -9.08
C LYS A 160 -1.41 -13.90 -8.80
N HIS A 161 -0.28 -14.47 -8.37
CA HIS A 161 -0.22 -15.86 -7.92
C HIS A 161 -1.13 -16.12 -6.71
N ASP A 162 -1.33 -15.11 -5.86
CA ASP A 162 -2.20 -15.18 -4.68
C ASP A 162 -3.68 -14.83 -4.96
N GLY A 163 -4.06 -14.69 -6.23
CA GLY A 163 -5.44 -14.47 -6.68
C GLY A 163 -5.89 -13.00 -6.75
N TYR A 164 -4.96 -12.07 -6.71
CA TYR A 164 -5.23 -10.63 -6.87
C TYR A 164 -5.06 -10.17 -8.32
N ASP A 165 -5.66 -9.04 -8.63
CA ASP A 165 -5.20 -8.18 -9.71
C ASP A 165 -5.02 -6.77 -9.13
N GLY A 166 -4.37 -5.87 -9.87
CA GLY A 166 -4.08 -4.55 -9.33
C GLY A 166 -3.79 -3.49 -10.37
N ILE A 167 -3.97 -2.25 -9.94
CA ILE A 167 -3.70 -1.04 -10.72
C ILE A 167 -2.65 -0.19 -10.00
N PHE A 168 -1.92 0.62 -10.77
CA PHE A 168 -0.86 1.48 -10.26
C PHE A 168 -0.79 2.78 -11.04
N SER A 169 -0.42 3.85 -10.35
CA SER A 169 -0.02 5.09 -10.99
C SER A 169 1.17 5.71 -10.25
N PRO A 170 2.25 6.07 -10.95
CA PRO A 170 3.36 6.80 -10.36
C PRO A 170 2.99 8.27 -10.13
N LYS A 171 3.69 8.94 -9.21
CA LYS A 171 3.58 10.40 -9.06
C LYS A 171 3.85 11.12 -10.37
N SER A 172 3.20 12.28 -10.57
CA SER A 172 3.14 12.98 -11.86
C SER A 172 4.51 13.34 -12.45
N ARG A 173 5.55 13.48 -11.61
CA ARG A 173 6.94 13.70 -12.07
C ARG A 173 7.44 12.63 -13.06
N ALA A 174 6.90 11.40 -13.03
CA ALA A 174 7.30 10.36 -13.98
C ALA A 174 7.10 10.80 -15.44
N LYS A 175 6.14 11.68 -15.74
CA LYS A 175 5.85 12.16 -17.10
C LYS A 175 6.98 13.01 -17.70
N THR A 176 7.78 13.67 -16.87
CA THR A 176 8.85 14.59 -17.33
C THR A 176 10.25 13.99 -17.18
N MET A 177 10.38 12.81 -16.57
CA MET A 177 11.66 12.14 -16.34
C MET A 177 12.07 11.27 -17.54
N ALA A 178 13.37 10.95 -17.63
CA ALA A 178 13.89 9.94 -18.56
C ALA A 178 13.41 8.53 -18.14
N GLU A 179 13.22 7.63 -19.11
CA GLU A 179 12.67 6.28 -18.88
C GLU A 179 13.43 5.49 -17.80
N ASN A 180 14.77 5.59 -17.78
CA ASN A 180 15.62 4.93 -16.78
C ASN A 180 15.36 5.39 -15.35
N ASP A 181 14.88 6.62 -15.15
CA ASP A 181 14.60 7.17 -13.82
C ASP A 181 13.13 7.00 -13.42
N ARG A 182 12.22 6.95 -14.41
CA ARG A 182 10.77 6.73 -14.18
C ARG A 182 10.49 5.48 -13.38
N LYS A 183 11.28 4.42 -13.61
CA LYS A 183 11.11 3.13 -12.93
C LYS A 183 11.26 3.20 -11.41
N TYR A 184 11.97 4.22 -10.90
CA TYR A 184 12.15 4.46 -9.46
C TYR A 184 11.16 5.48 -8.88
N VAL A 185 10.28 6.05 -9.71
CA VAL A 185 9.23 6.94 -9.22
C VAL A 185 8.19 6.11 -8.49
N ASP A 186 7.98 6.48 -7.23
CA ASP A 186 6.97 5.95 -6.35
C ASP A 186 5.57 6.49 -6.69
N GLY A 187 4.55 5.76 -6.27
CA GLY A 187 3.15 6.09 -6.50
C GLY A 187 2.22 5.30 -5.60
N CYS A 188 0.97 5.20 -6.04
CA CYS A 188 -0.07 4.46 -5.33
C CYS A 188 -0.48 3.22 -6.12
N ALA A 189 -0.81 2.14 -5.41
CA ALA A 189 -1.35 0.91 -5.98
C ALA A 189 -2.62 0.48 -5.25
N ILE A 190 -3.55 -0.13 -5.99
CA ILE A 190 -4.73 -0.80 -5.43
C ILE A 190 -4.73 -2.24 -5.96
N PHE A 191 -4.76 -3.22 -5.06
CA PHE A 191 -4.99 -4.62 -5.37
C PHE A 191 -6.36 -5.06 -4.85
N TYR A 192 -6.97 -6.01 -5.54
CA TYR A 192 -8.27 -6.57 -5.16
C TYR A 192 -8.34 -8.05 -5.50
N ARG A 193 -8.98 -8.84 -4.63
CA ARG A 193 -9.19 -10.27 -4.89
C ARG A 193 -10.12 -10.46 -6.09
N THR A 194 -9.62 -11.10 -7.12
CA THR A 194 -10.37 -11.34 -8.37
C THR A 194 -11.58 -12.27 -8.16
N ALA A 195 -11.58 -13.10 -7.11
CA ALA A 195 -12.74 -13.90 -6.74
C ALA A 195 -13.93 -13.05 -6.25
N LYS A 196 -13.66 -11.98 -5.48
CA LYS A 196 -14.68 -11.11 -4.87
C LYS A 196 -15.00 -9.87 -5.69
N PHE A 197 -14.06 -9.38 -6.50
CA PHE A 197 -14.21 -8.12 -7.23
C PHE A 197 -13.79 -8.21 -8.70
N SER A 198 -14.35 -7.33 -9.52
CA SER A 198 -13.85 -7.01 -10.85
C SER A 198 -13.67 -5.50 -11.00
N LEU A 199 -12.54 -5.07 -11.56
CA LEU A 199 -12.34 -3.67 -11.97
C LEU A 199 -13.26 -3.31 -13.14
N ILE A 200 -13.94 -2.18 -13.02
CA ILE A 200 -14.73 -1.56 -14.08
C ILE A 200 -13.92 -0.45 -14.73
N LYS A 201 -13.33 0.43 -13.91
CA LYS A 201 -12.60 1.60 -14.39
C LYS A 201 -11.58 2.07 -13.35
N GLU A 202 -10.45 2.56 -13.83
CA GLU A 202 -9.45 3.25 -13.02
C GLU A 202 -9.47 4.76 -13.29
N HIS A 203 -9.12 5.54 -12.27
CA HIS A 203 -9.08 6.99 -12.33
C HIS A 203 -7.83 7.50 -11.60
N LEU A 204 -7.05 8.33 -12.29
CA LEU A 204 -5.90 9.03 -11.72
C LEU A 204 -6.29 10.47 -11.40
N VAL A 205 -6.00 10.91 -10.18
CA VAL A 205 -6.20 12.29 -9.71
C VAL A 205 -4.82 12.93 -9.55
N GLU A 206 -4.49 13.89 -10.40
CA GLU A 206 -3.22 14.61 -10.37
C GLU A 206 -3.42 16.01 -9.77
N PHE A 207 -3.04 16.19 -8.52
CA PHE A 207 -3.33 17.43 -7.79
C PHE A 207 -2.65 18.65 -8.40
N ASN A 208 -1.48 18.50 -9.01
CA ASN A 208 -0.81 19.59 -9.72
C ASN A 208 -1.61 20.10 -10.92
N GLN A 209 -2.23 19.21 -11.70
CA GLN A 209 -3.06 19.58 -12.85
C GLN A 209 -4.34 20.26 -12.40
N LEU A 210 -4.97 19.75 -11.33
CA LEU A 210 -6.14 20.39 -10.73
C LEU A 210 -5.80 21.76 -10.16
N ALA A 211 -4.66 21.89 -9.47
CA ALA A 211 -4.18 23.17 -8.96
C ALA A 211 -3.91 24.16 -10.10
N MET A 212 -3.26 23.71 -11.18
CA MET A 212 -3.01 24.54 -12.37
C MET A 212 -4.32 25.00 -13.02
N ALA A 213 -5.30 24.11 -13.19
CA ALA A 213 -6.61 24.43 -13.77
C ALA A 213 -7.43 25.40 -12.91
N ASN A 214 -7.20 25.42 -11.60
CA ASN A 214 -7.94 26.24 -10.64
C ASN A 214 -7.10 27.38 -10.02
N ALA A 215 -5.94 27.68 -10.61
CA ALA A 215 -5.00 28.67 -10.09
C ALA A 215 -5.38 30.13 -10.38
N GLU A 216 -6.36 30.37 -11.25
CA GLU A 216 -6.74 31.72 -11.70
C GLU A 216 -7.05 32.63 -10.50
N GLY A 217 -6.24 33.68 -10.34
CA GLY A 217 -6.38 34.66 -9.26
C GLY A 217 -5.79 34.24 -7.90
N SER A 218 -4.97 33.18 -7.84
CA SER A 218 -4.30 32.74 -6.61
C SER A 218 -2.84 32.35 -6.83
N ASP A 219 -1.93 33.26 -6.50
CA ASP A 219 -0.47 32.98 -6.52
C ASP A 219 -0.09 31.84 -5.58
N ASN A 220 -0.80 31.72 -4.45
CA ASN A 220 -0.56 30.65 -3.49
C ASN A 220 -0.86 29.26 -4.10
N MET A 221 -1.90 29.15 -4.93
CA MET A 221 -2.20 27.90 -5.65
C MET A 221 -1.05 27.52 -6.60
N LEU A 222 -0.51 28.51 -7.34
CA LEU A 222 0.62 28.31 -8.26
C LEU A 222 1.94 28.00 -7.56
N ASN A 223 2.22 28.66 -6.44
CA ASN A 223 3.54 28.60 -5.80
C ASN A 223 3.63 27.48 -4.76
N ARG A 224 2.51 27.12 -4.11
CA ARG A 224 2.52 26.17 -2.99
C ARG A 224 1.92 24.82 -3.36
N VAL A 225 0.79 24.81 -4.07
CA VAL A 225 0.01 23.59 -4.38
C VAL A 225 0.44 22.96 -5.71
N MET A 226 0.41 23.71 -6.81
CA MET A 226 0.73 23.23 -8.16
C MET A 226 2.09 22.53 -8.29
N PRO A 227 3.18 22.97 -7.62
CA PRO A 227 4.47 22.30 -7.76
C PRO A 227 4.55 20.93 -7.09
N LYS A 228 3.54 20.52 -6.32
CA LYS A 228 3.52 19.23 -5.63
C LYS A 228 2.96 18.13 -6.52
N ASP A 229 3.73 17.07 -6.75
CA ASP A 229 3.47 15.97 -7.68
C ASP A 229 2.68 14.80 -7.06
N ASN A 230 2.06 15.03 -5.89
CA ASN A 230 1.21 14.08 -5.19
C ASN A 230 -0.01 13.68 -6.05
N ILE A 231 -0.52 12.47 -5.82
CA ILE A 231 -1.63 11.89 -6.59
C ILE A 231 -2.63 11.17 -5.69
N GLY A 232 -3.84 10.97 -6.22
CA GLY A 232 -4.78 9.94 -5.79
C GLY A 232 -5.03 8.94 -6.91
N LEU A 233 -5.28 7.69 -6.57
CA LEU A 233 -5.66 6.62 -7.49
C LEU A 233 -7.00 6.05 -7.03
N ALA A 234 -7.94 5.86 -7.94
CA ALA A 234 -9.23 5.25 -7.63
C ALA A 234 -9.58 4.12 -8.59
N ALA A 235 -10.08 3.02 -8.02
CA ALA A 235 -10.62 1.86 -8.71
C ALA A 235 -12.12 1.79 -8.49
N LEU A 236 -12.91 1.91 -9.56
CA LEU A 236 -14.31 1.55 -9.54
C LEU A 236 -14.40 0.03 -9.68
N LEU A 237 -14.73 -0.64 -8.59
CA LEU A 237 -14.88 -2.08 -8.50
C LEU A 237 -16.35 -2.47 -8.50
N ARG A 238 -16.63 -3.71 -8.92
CA ARG A 238 -17.92 -4.37 -8.80
C ARG A 238 -17.77 -5.64 -7.98
N THR A 239 -18.64 -5.85 -7.01
CA THR A 239 -18.70 -7.09 -6.22
C THR A 239 -19.12 -8.29 -7.08
N LYS A 240 -18.68 -9.47 -6.69
CA LYS A 240 -19.06 -10.77 -7.23
C LYS A 240 -19.74 -11.59 -6.14
N GLU A 241 -20.37 -12.70 -6.51
CA GLU A 241 -21.07 -13.60 -5.57
C GLU A 241 -20.22 -14.00 -4.36
N ALA A 242 -18.92 -14.27 -4.56
CA ALA A 242 -18.01 -14.65 -3.48
C ALA A 242 -17.74 -13.55 -2.43
N ALA A 243 -18.24 -12.33 -2.63
CA ALA A 243 -18.18 -11.27 -1.62
C ALA A 243 -19.37 -11.30 -0.64
N TRP A 244 -20.39 -12.13 -0.91
CA TRP A 244 -21.66 -12.19 -0.19
C TRP A 244 -21.76 -13.41 0.73
N ASP A 245 -20.87 -13.47 1.72
CA ASP A 245 -20.70 -14.64 2.60
C ASP A 245 -21.95 -14.99 3.44
N ASN A 246 -22.78 -13.99 3.78
CA ASN A 246 -24.01 -14.18 4.56
C ASN A 246 -25.27 -14.43 3.71
N GLY A 247 -25.07 -14.89 2.47
CA GLY A 247 -26.14 -15.21 1.52
C GLY A 247 -26.13 -14.26 0.32
N VAL A 248 -26.39 -14.80 -0.86
CA VAL A 248 -26.39 -14.04 -2.11
C VAL A 248 -27.71 -13.26 -2.22
N PRO A 249 -27.68 -11.93 -2.47
CA PRO A 249 -28.87 -11.16 -2.77
C PRO A 249 -29.69 -11.77 -3.92
N SER A 250 -31.02 -11.77 -3.80
CA SER A 250 -31.89 -12.31 -4.85
C SER A 250 -31.86 -11.50 -6.14
N ASP A 251 -31.55 -10.20 -6.06
CA ASP A 251 -31.43 -9.31 -7.21
C ASP A 251 -29.98 -9.31 -7.72
N PRO A 252 -29.71 -9.74 -8.97
CA PRO A 252 -28.38 -9.72 -9.56
C PRO A 252 -27.71 -8.34 -9.55
N ALA A 253 -28.51 -7.26 -9.59
CA ALA A 253 -27.99 -5.90 -9.52
C ALA A 253 -27.39 -5.57 -8.13
N GLN A 254 -27.91 -6.20 -7.08
CA GLN A 254 -27.35 -6.08 -5.72
C GLN A 254 -26.09 -6.91 -5.56
N VAL A 255 -26.02 -8.11 -6.16
CA VAL A 255 -24.79 -8.93 -6.18
C VAL A 255 -23.65 -8.16 -6.84
N GLN A 256 -23.96 -7.35 -7.85
CA GLN A 256 -23.06 -6.53 -8.63
C GLN A 256 -22.95 -5.08 -8.12
N GLN A 257 -23.01 -4.89 -6.80
CA GLN A 257 -22.86 -3.60 -6.13
C GLN A 257 -21.53 -2.91 -6.51
N PRO A 258 -21.57 -1.66 -7.02
CA PRO A 258 -20.36 -0.88 -7.29
C PRO A 258 -19.77 -0.28 -6.01
N ILE A 259 -18.44 -0.29 -5.91
CA ILE A 259 -17.64 0.29 -4.84
C ILE A 259 -16.50 1.09 -5.46
N LEU A 260 -16.36 2.37 -5.12
CA LEU A 260 -15.22 3.19 -5.48
C LEU A 260 -14.18 3.10 -4.36
N VAL A 261 -13.06 2.45 -4.64
CA VAL A 261 -11.90 2.40 -3.74
C VAL A 261 -10.92 3.46 -4.18
N CYS A 262 -10.55 4.38 -3.30
CA CYS A 262 -9.53 5.39 -3.54
C CYS A 262 -8.38 5.22 -2.56
N THR A 263 -7.16 5.44 -3.03
CA THR A 263 -5.96 5.62 -2.22
C THR A 263 -5.29 6.93 -2.61
N ALA A 264 -4.75 7.68 -1.64
CA ALA A 264 -3.98 8.89 -1.91
C ALA A 264 -2.72 8.94 -1.05
N HIS A 265 -1.71 9.65 -1.57
CA HIS A 265 -0.51 10.02 -0.80
C HIS A 265 -0.36 11.54 -0.85
N ILE A 266 -0.85 12.20 0.19
CA ILE A 266 -0.91 13.66 0.33
C ILE A 266 0.48 14.20 0.69
N HIS A 267 0.74 15.48 0.40
CA HIS A 267 2.01 16.14 0.67
C HIS A 267 2.48 15.97 2.13
N TRP A 268 3.77 15.74 2.34
CA TRP A 268 4.32 15.32 3.64
C TRP A 268 4.67 16.48 4.59
N ASP A 269 5.18 17.60 4.04
CA ASP A 269 5.81 18.66 4.83
C ASP A 269 4.83 19.28 5.86
N PRO A 270 5.15 19.25 7.17
CA PRO A 270 4.31 19.83 8.22
C PRO A 270 3.97 21.31 8.00
N GLU A 271 4.85 22.08 7.36
CA GLU A 271 4.65 23.52 7.13
C GLU A 271 3.62 23.84 6.03
N PHE A 272 3.14 22.82 5.33
CA PHE A 272 2.22 22.93 4.19
C PHE A 272 0.86 22.30 4.49
N CYS A 273 0.34 22.47 5.71
CA CYS A 273 -1.01 22.05 6.08
C CYS A 273 -2.10 22.59 5.11
N ASP A 274 -1.92 23.79 4.57
CA ASP A 274 -2.77 24.37 3.54
C ASP A 274 -2.79 23.52 2.27
N VAL A 275 -1.62 23.06 1.80
CA VAL A 275 -1.52 22.20 0.63
C VAL A 275 -2.19 20.85 0.88
N LYS A 276 -1.99 20.25 2.07
CA LYS A 276 -2.61 18.97 2.44
C LYS A 276 -4.14 19.07 2.41
N LEU A 277 -4.69 20.15 2.98
CA LEU A 277 -6.12 20.43 2.96
C LEU A 277 -6.65 20.65 1.55
N ILE A 278 -5.98 21.48 0.74
CA ILE A 278 -6.40 21.76 -0.64
C ILE A 278 -6.35 20.50 -1.51
N GLN A 279 -5.30 19.68 -1.40
CA GLN A 279 -5.22 18.40 -2.12
C GLN A 279 -6.37 17.47 -1.73
N THR A 280 -6.74 17.43 -0.45
CA THR A 280 -7.87 16.63 0.04
C THR A 280 -9.22 17.15 -0.48
N MET A 281 -9.38 18.48 -0.58
CA MET A 281 -10.57 19.10 -1.19
C MET A 281 -10.67 18.78 -2.68
N MET A 282 -9.57 18.88 -3.43
CA MET A 282 -9.49 18.49 -4.84
C MET A 282 -9.83 17.02 -5.03
N LEU A 283 -9.27 16.14 -4.19
CA LEU A 283 -9.58 14.71 -4.19
C LEU A 283 -11.07 14.47 -3.98
N SER A 284 -11.67 15.12 -2.98
CA SER A 284 -13.10 14.97 -2.68
C SER A 284 -13.99 15.44 -3.84
N ASN A 285 -13.61 16.53 -4.51
CA ASN A 285 -14.33 17.01 -5.69
C ASN A 285 -14.24 16.02 -6.87
N GLU A 286 -13.05 15.50 -7.16
CA GLU A 286 -12.87 14.53 -8.24
C GLU A 286 -13.60 13.22 -7.97
N LEU A 287 -13.55 12.72 -6.72
CA LEU A 287 -14.29 11.53 -6.33
C LEU A 287 -15.80 11.74 -6.49
N ARG A 288 -16.32 12.94 -6.21
CA ARG A 288 -17.73 13.28 -6.44
C ARG A 288 -18.06 13.18 -7.93
N SER A 289 -17.25 13.80 -8.78
CA SER A 289 -17.41 13.73 -10.24
C SER A 289 -17.37 12.29 -10.77
N ILE A 290 -16.48 11.45 -10.24
CA ILE A 290 -16.40 10.03 -10.61
C ILE A 290 -17.66 9.27 -10.19
N LEU A 291 -18.15 9.50 -8.97
CA LEU A 291 -19.36 8.86 -8.45
C LEU A 291 -20.61 9.28 -9.24
N ASP A 292 -20.72 10.56 -9.61
CA ASP A 292 -21.83 11.06 -10.42
C ASP A 292 -21.84 10.46 -11.83
N GLN A 293 -20.66 10.33 -12.46
CA GLN A 293 -20.50 9.66 -13.76
C GLN A 293 -20.84 8.15 -13.69
N ALA A 294 -20.39 7.48 -12.63
CA ALA A 294 -20.68 6.07 -12.39
C ALA A 294 -22.19 5.85 -12.19
N GLY A 295 -22.85 6.68 -11.36
CA GLY A 295 -24.29 6.60 -11.10
C GLY A 295 -25.14 6.74 -12.36
N GLN A 296 -24.74 7.59 -13.32
CA GLN A 296 -25.42 7.74 -14.61
C GLN A 296 -25.25 6.51 -15.51
N SER A 297 -24.06 5.89 -15.49
CA SER A 297 -23.73 4.75 -16.35
C SER A 297 -24.49 3.48 -15.95
N PHE A 298 -24.77 3.28 -14.66
CA PHE A 298 -25.50 2.10 -14.17
C PHE A 298 -27.03 2.21 -14.28
N ARG A 299 -27.60 3.42 -14.46
CA ARG A 299 -29.04 3.62 -14.64
C ARG A 299 -29.34 4.74 -15.66
N PRO A 300 -29.19 4.48 -16.97
CA PRO A 300 -29.54 5.46 -18.00
C PRO A 300 -31.03 5.84 -17.93
N GLY A 301 -31.35 7.13 -17.78
CA GLY A 301 -32.73 7.62 -17.76
C GLY A 301 -33.38 7.78 -16.38
N HIS A 302 -32.64 7.57 -15.29
CA HIS A 302 -33.05 7.97 -13.94
C HIS A 302 -32.20 9.11 -13.42
N LYS A 303 -32.71 9.90 -12.45
CA LYS A 303 -31.89 10.94 -11.82
C LYS A 303 -30.61 10.30 -11.27
N PRO A 304 -29.43 10.89 -11.51
CA PRO A 304 -28.19 10.37 -10.97
C PRO A 304 -28.31 10.31 -9.44
N ASP A 305 -28.26 9.09 -8.92
CA ASP A 305 -28.27 8.86 -7.48
C ASP A 305 -26.93 8.25 -7.09
N SER A 306 -26.02 9.13 -6.70
CA SER A 306 -24.66 8.80 -6.25
C SER A 306 -24.66 7.97 -4.96
N SER A 307 -25.81 7.80 -4.28
CA SER A 307 -25.93 6.91 -3.13
C SER A 307 -25.77 5.41 -3.48
N ASN A 308 -25.83 5.07 -4.77
CA ASN A 308 -25.71 3.69 -5.24
C ASN A 308 -24.26 3.20 -5.30
N VAL A 309 -23.24 4.06 -5.29
CA VAL A 309 -21.83 3.65 -5.30
C VAL A 309 -21.21 3.95 -3.95
N GLN A 310 -20.65 2.94 -3.29
CA GLN A 310 -20.04 3.14 -1.97
C GLN A 310 -18.59 3.58 -2.08
N LEU A 311 -18.20 4.56 -1.26
CA LEU A 311 -16.82 5.07 -1.23
C LEU A 311 -16.03 4.43 -0.08
N LEU A 312 -14.86 3.91 -0.42
CA LEU A 312 -13.76 3.57 0.48
C LEU A 312 -12.58 4.47 0.15
N LEU A 313 -12.10 5.24 1.11
CA LEU A 313 -11.00 6.18 0.93
C LEU A 313 -9.86 5.82 1.90
N CYS A 314 -8.81 5.24 1.35
CA CYS A 314 -7.58 4.90 2.04
C CYS A 314 -6.51 5.97 1.75
N GLY A 315 -5.44 6.01 2.53
CA GLY A 315 -4.28 6.80 2.15
C GLY A 315 -3.37 7.16 3.31
N ASP A 316 -2.18 7.62 2.93
CA ASP A 316 -1.31 8.41 3.77
C ASP A 316 -1.66 9.88 3.53
N PHE A 317 -2.34 10.48 4.51
CA PHE A 317 -2.78 11.86 4.46
C PHE A 317 -1.74 12.82 5.04
N ASN A 318 -0.66 12.32 5.64
CA ASN A 318 0.36 13.13 6.31
C ASN A 318 -0.25 14.16 7.28
N SER A 319 -1.40 13.84 7.89
CA SER A 319 -2.22 14.77 8.65
C SER A 319 -2.74 14.12 9.92
N LEU A 320 -2.51 14.77 11.06
CA LEU A 320 -2.94 14.28 12.38
C LEU A 320 -4.47 14.39 12.55
N PRO A 321 -5.07 13.64 13.50
CA PRO A 321 -6.53 13.62 13.70
C PRO A 321 -7.16 14.99 13.98
N ASP A 322 -6.40 15.94 14.53
CA ASP A 322 -6.84 17.30 14.87
C ASP A 322 -6.67 18.32 13.72
N SER A 323 -6.23 17.87 12.54
CA SER A 323 -6.03 18.72 11.36
C SER A 323 -7.34 19.05 10.62
N GLY A 324 -7.31 20.14 9.85
CA GLY A 324 -8.41 20.53 8.96
C GLY A 324 -8.69 19.51 7.86
N VAL A 325 -7.70 18.70 7.48
CA VAL A 325 -7.86 17.57 6.54
C VAL A 325 -8.85 16.56 7.09
N ILE A 326 -8.66 16.15 8.34
CA ILE A 326 -9.49 15.12 8.99
C ILE A 326 -10.84 15.72 9.41
N GLU A 327 -10.87 16.97 9.87
CA GLU A 327 -12.13 17.71 10.10
C GLU A 327 -12.99 17.74 8.83
N PHE A 328 -12.40 18.11 7.69
CA PHE A 328 -13.10 18.20 6.41
C PHE A 328 -13.71 16.86 6.03
N LEU A 329 -12.90 15.79 6.00
CA LEU A 329 -13.33 14.45 5.60
C LEU A 329 -14.41 13.85 6.50
N THR A 330 -14.31 14.05 7.82
CA THR A 330 -15.21 13.42 8.80
C THR A 330 -16.51 14.21 9.01
N SER A 331 -16.43 15.54 9.05
CA SER A 331 -17.57 16.42 9.30
C SER A 331 -18.32 16.79 8.02
N GLY A 332 -17.70 16.60 6.86
CA GLY A 332 -18.20 17.02 5.56
C GLY A 332 -18.06 18.52 5.29
N ARG A 333 -17.34 19.25 6.15
CA ARG A 333 -17.14 20.69 6.02
C ARG A 333 -15.85 21.15 6.70
N VAL A 334 -15.36 22.32 6.28
CA VAL A 334 -14.30 23.05 6.97
C VAL A 334 -14.54 24.55 6.79
N ALA A 335 -14.25 25.33 7.83
CA ALA A 335 -14.40 26.78 7.77
C ALA A 335 -13.45 27.41 6.73
N ALA A 336 -13.89 28.45 6.02
CA ALA A 336 -13.09 29.09 4.98
C ALA A 336 -11.89 29.89 5.55
N ASP A 337 -11.93 30.22 6.83
CA ASP A 337 -10.90 30.87 7.65
C ASP A 337 -10.20 29.87 8.59
N HIS A 338 -10.29 28.57 8.32
CA HIS A 338 -9.63 27.54 9.11
C HIS A 338 -8.11 27.79 9.17
N ARG A 339 -7.52 27.64 10.37
CA ARG A 339 -6.10 27.90 10.67
C ARG A 339 -5.12 27.23 9.70
N ASP A 340 -5.47 26.05 9.18
CA ASP A 340 -4.60 25.31 8.26
C ASP A 340 -4.47 25.98 6.89
N PHE A 341 -5.34 26.93 6.53
CA PHE A 341 -5.12 27.78 5.35
C PHE A 341 -4.05 28.86 5.59
N LYS A 342 -3.54 29.02 6.82
CA LYS A 342 -2.47 29.96 7.21
C LYS A 342 -2.78 31.42 6.82
N ASP A 343 -4.06 31.80 6.87
CA ASP A 343 -4.57 33.10 6.42
C ASP A 343 -4.23 33.47 4.97
N LEU A 344 -3.90 32.46 4.14
CA LEU A 344 -3.59 32.64 2.73
C LEU A 344 -4.87 32.77 1.90
N ALA A 345 -4.84 33.67 0.93
CA ALA A 345 -5.99 33.95 0.06
C ALA A 345 -6.26 32.82 -0.96
N TYR A 346 -6.94 31.75 -0.50
CA TYR A 346 -7.42 30.64 -1.34
C TYR A 346 -8.93 30.66 -1.59
N LYS A 347 -9.67 31.56 -0.93
CA LYS A 347 -11.13 31.52 -0.88
C LYS A 347 -11.80 31.49 -2.26
N SER A 348 -11.38 32.37 -3.17
CA SER A 348 -11.96 32.49 -4.50
C SER A 348 -11.74 31.25 -5.37
N CYS A 349 -10.56 30.64 -5.34
CA CYS A 349 -10.27 29.44 -6.13
C CYS A 349 -10.93 28.19 -5.52
N LEU A 350 -10.95 28.05 -4.20
CA LEU A 350 -11.58 26.91 -3.53
C LEU A 350 -13.10 26.91 -3.61
N GLN A 351 -13.74 28.08 -3.70
CA GLN A 351 -15.17 28.19 -3.99
C GLN A 351 -15.51 27.60 -5.36
N LYS A 352 -14.70 27.89 -6.39
CA LYS A 352 -14.84 27.31 -7.74
C LYS A 352 -14.70 25.78 -7.71
N ILE A 353 -13.70 25.26 -6.99
CA ILE A 353 -13.48 23.79 -6.86
C ILE A 353 -14.62 23.10 -6.13
N SER A 354 -15.08 23.67 -5.01
CA SER A 354 -16.07 23.01 -4.15
C SER A 354 -17.47 23.00 -4.76
N GLY A 355 -17.77 23.96 -5.65
CA GLY A 355 -19.13 24.21 -6.15
C GLY A 355 -20.08 24.63 -5.03
N CYS A 356 -19.54 25.23 -3.96
CA CYS A 356 -20.27 25.58 -2.74
C CYS A 356 -20.55 27.09 -2.76
N ASP A 357 -21.83 27.48 -2.80
CA ASP A 357 -22.26 28.88 -2.73
C ASP A 357 -22.21 29.45 -1.31
N LYS A 358 -21.84 28.63 -0.31
CA LYS A 358 -21.73 29.10 1.07
C LYS A 358 -20.47 29.95 1.23
N PRO A 359 -20.59 31.20 1.70
CA PRO A 359 -19.47 32.13 1.70
C PRO A 359 -18.41 31.80 2.74
N ASN A 360 -18.71 31.00 3.77
CA ASN A 360 -17.85 30.84 4.95
C ASN A 360 -17.39 29.41 5.22
N GLU A 361 -17.79 28.43 4.40
CA GLU A 361 -17.38 27.04 4.58
C GLU A 361 -17.25 26.33 3.23
N PHE A 362 -16.29 25.41 3.17
CA PHE A 362 -16.19 24.44 2.08
C PHE A 362 -16.81 23.14 2.53
N THR A 363 -17.54 22.45 1.64
CA THR A 363 -18.33 21.27 2.02
C THR A 363 -18.21 20.15 0.99
N HIS A 364 -18.43 18.91 1.45
CA HIS A 364 -18.68 17.75 0.60
C HIS A 364 -19.85 16.92 1.14
N SER A 365 -20.46 16.11 0.28
CA SER A 365 -21.64 15.33 0.63
C SER A 365 -21.33 13.97 1.28
N PHE A 366 -20.10 13.45 1.13
CA PHE A 366 -19.72 12.15 1.67
C PHE A 366 -19.96 12.05 3.17
N LYS A 367 -20.53 10.92 3.61
CA LYS A 367 -20.74 10.60 5.03
C LYS A 367 -19.68 9.59 5.45
N LEU A 368 -18.46 10.08 5.61
CA LEU A 368 -17.33 9.25 5.98
C LEU A 368 -17.21 9.07 7.49
N ALA A 369 -16.62 7.95 7.88
CA ALA A 369 -16.08 7.69 9.21
C ALA A 369 -14.71 7.02 9.05
N SER A 370 -13.76 7.36 9.92
CA SER A 370 -12.48 6.64 10.00
C SER A 370 -12.71 5.30 10.70
N ALA A 371 -12.12 4.23 10.17
CA ALA A 371 -12.13 2.92 10.81
C ALA A 371 -11.30 2.88 12.10
N TYR A 372 -10.28 3.74 12.21
CA TYR A 372 -9.36 3.81 13.34
C TYR A 372 -9.52 5.12 14.11
N SER A 373 -9.34 5.03 15.43
CA SER A 373 -9.17 6.16 16.34
C SER A 373 -7.87 6.00 17.15
N GLU A 374 -7.47 7.07 17.83
CA GLU A 374 -6.26 7.10 18.67
C GLU A 374 -6.29 6.08 19.81
N ASP A 375 -7.49 5.78 20.35
CA ASP A 375 -7.67 4.75 21.38
C ASP A 375 -7.33 3.33 20.89
N ILE A 376 -7.43 3.09 19.58
CA ILE A 376 -7.20 1.78 18.96
C ILE A 376 -5.77 1.66 18.48
N MET A 377 -5.31 2.66 17.74
CA MET A 377 -3.98 2.69 17.13
C MET A 377 -3.35 4.05 17.44
N PRO A 378 -2.41 4.15 18.41
CA PRO A 378 -1.86 5.43 18.84
C PRO A 378 -0.97 6.09 17.79
N TYR A 379 -0.49 5.32 16.82
CA TYR A 379 0.34 5.79 15.73
C TYR A 379 0.25 4.83 14.54
N THR A 380 0.31 5.39 13.34
CA THR A 380 0.42 4.62 12.09
C THR A 380 1.80 4.79 11.48
N ASN A 381 2.44 5.95 11.65
CA ASN A 381 3.86 6.17 11.41
C ASN A 381 4.63 6.21 12.74
N TYR A 382 5.76 5.51 12.80
CA TYR A 382 6.59 5.41 14.00
C TYR A 382 8.07 5.55 13.63
N THR A 383 8.59 6.77 13.65
CA THR A 383 10.01 7.06 13.49
C THR A 383 10.61 7.59 14.79
N PHE A 384 11.93 7.84 14.81
CA PHE A 384 12.57 8.45 15.98
C PHE A 384 12.01 9.85 16.29
N GLU A 385 11.87 10.69 15.26
CA GLU A 385 11.49 12.11 15.40
C GLU A 385 9.97 12.32 15.45
N PHE A 386 9.19 11.44 14.81
CA PHE A 386 7.74 11.58 14.71
C PHE A 386 7.02 10.27 14.95
N LYS A 387 5.94 10.33 15.73
CA LYS A 387 5.01 9.23 15.99
C LYS A 387 3.60 9.80 15.96
N GLY A 388 2.73 9.27 15.11
CA GLY A 388 1.38 9.80 14.99
C GLY A 388 0.53 9.05 13.97
N ILE A 389 -0.76 9.37 13.96
CA ILE A 389 -1.73 8.81 13.03
C ILE A 389 -1.76 9.72 11.81
N ILE A 390 -1.28 9.21 10.69
CA ILE A 390 -1.31 9.91 9.40
C ILE A 390 -1.88 9.06 8.27
N ASP A 391 -2.11 7.77 8.54
CA ASP A 391 -2.75 6.82 7.62
C ASP A 391 -4.19 6.57 8.05
N TYR A 392 -5.10 6.47 7.08
CA TYR A 392 -6.53 6.32 7.37
C TYR A 392 -7.22 5.36 6.41
N ILE A 393 -8.23 4.66 6.92
CA ILE A 393 -9.25 3.98 6.12
C ILE A 393 -10.60 4.61 6.45
N PHE A 394 -11.09 5.46 5.55
CA PHE A 394 -12.42 6.04 5.60
C PHE A 394 -13.41 5.17 4.84
N TYR A 395 -14.61 5.01 5.40
CA TYR A 395 -15.70 4.24 4.79
C TYR A 395 -17.02 5.02 4.84
N SER A 396 -17.94 4.64 3.96
CA SER A 396 -19.28 5.24 3.87
C SER A 396 -20.17 4.73 5.02
N LYS A 397 -20.30 5.51 6.10
CA LYS A 397 -20.93 5.06 7.36
C LYS A 397 -22.44 4.80 7.29
N GLN A 398 -23.08 5.16 6.18
CA GLN A 398 -24.50 4.89 5.96
C GLN A 398 -24.77 3.45 5.50
N SER A 399 -23.79 2.80 4.87
CA SER A 399 -23.93 1.49 4.23
C SER A 399 -22.94 0.46 4.76
N MET A 400 -21.83 0.90 5.35
CA MET A 400 -20.75 0.05 5.86
C MET A 400 -20.61 0.15 7.38
N VAL A 401 -20.36 -0.99 8.01
CA VAL A 401 -20.09 -1.11 9.45
C VAL A 401 -18.80 -1.91 9.65
N PRO A 402 -17.84 -1.42 10.46
CA PRO A 402 -16.64 -2.19 10.76
C PRO A 402 -16.95 -3.30 11.76
N LEU A 403 -16.56 -4.53 11.42
CA LEU A 403 -16.74 -5.74 12.21
C LEU A 403 -15.55 -6.01 13.13
N GLY A 404 -14.35 -5.69 12.66
CA GLY A 404 -13.12 -5.83 13.42
C GLY A 404 -11.95 -5.10 12.78
N LEU A 405 -10.90 -4.89 13.58
CA LEU A 405 -9.72 -4.12 13.21
C LEU A 405 -8.45 -4.85 13.65
N LEU A 406 -7.35 -4.61 12.94
CA LEU A 406 -6.03 -5.03 13.37
C LEU A 406 -5.43 -4.04 14.36
N GLY A 407 -5.26 -4.46 15.61
CA GLY A 407 -4.67 -3.66 16.68
C GLY A 407 -3.18 -3.36 16.47
N PRO A 408 -2.55 -2.59 17.37
CA PRO A 408 -1.18 -2.14 17.23
C PRO A 408 -0.17 -3.27 17.49
N LEU A 409 1.08 -3.06 17.07
CA LEU A 409 2.19 -3.84 17.61
C LEU A 409 2.35 -3.54 19.11
N SER A 410 2.74 -4.55 19.89
CA SER A 410 2.85 -4.44 21.35
C SER A 410 3.78 -3.29 21.78
N PRO A 411 3.28 -2.28 22.51
CA PRO A 411 4.10 -1.24 23.12
C PRO A 411 5.17 -1.79 24.06
N GLU A 412 4.86 -2.90 24.75
CA GLU A 412 5.78 -3.60 25.64
C GLU A 412 6.96 -4.16 24.86
N TRP A 413 6.72 -4.76 23.69
CA TRP A 413 7.78 -5.27 22.84
C TRP A 413 8.74 -4.15 22.39
N PHE A 414 8.21 -2.98 21.99
CA PHE A 414 9.06 -1.82 21.66
C PHE A 414 9.93 -1.39 22.84
N LYS A 415 9.35 -1.36 24.05
CA LYS A 415 10.04 -0.98 25.28
C LYS A 415 11.13 -1.98 25.68
N GLU A 416 10.81 -3.27 25.68
CA GLU A 416 11.74 -4.36 26.03
C GLU A 416 12.94 -4.42 25.09
N HIS A 417 12.69 -4.23 23.79
CA HIS A 417 13.72 -4.31 22.76
C HIS A 417 14.38 -2.96 22.44
N LYS A 418 14.00 -1.89 23.15
CA LYS A 418 14.51 -0.52 22.97
C LYS A 418 14.40 -0.02 21.52
N VAL A 419 13.30 -0.38 20.85
CA VAL A 419 13.03 0.04 19.49
C VAL A 419 12.43 1.45 19.55
N VAL A 420 13.21 2.43 19.09
CA VAL A 420 12.88 3.87 19.19
C VAL A 420 12.22 4.45 17.93
N GLY A 421 12.23 3.70 16.83
CA GLY A 421 11.69 4.05 15.53
C GLY A 421 11.72 2.85 14.58
N CYS A 422 10.95 2.94 13.50
CA CYS A 422 10.87 2.02 12.38
C CYS A 422 11.31 2.73 11.08
N PRO A 423 11.82 2.02 10.05
CA PRO A 423 11.91 0.57 9.95
C PRO A 423 12.86 -0.05 10.97
N HIS A 424 12.67 -1.33 11.22
CA HIS A 424 13.46 -2.16 12.11
C HIS A 424 13.71 -3.51 11.40
N PRO A 425 14.73 -4.30 11.74
CA PRO A 425 14.89 -5.65 11.20
C PRO A 425 13.65 -6.55 11.14
N HIS A 426 12.68 -6.31 12.03
CA HIS A 426 11.40 -7.05 12.10
C HIS A 426 10.18 -6.23 11.69
N VAL A 427 10.37 -4.98 11.25
CA VAL A 427 9.30 -4.08 10.80
C VAL A 427 9.79 -3.37 9.51
N PRO A 428 9.27 -3.74 8.33
CA PRO A 428 9.92 -3.39 7.07
C PRO A 428 9.52 -2.01 6.51
N SER A 429 8.64 -1.28 7.19
CA SER A 429 8.26 0.10 6.90
C SER A 429 8.32 0.94 8.17
N ASP A 430 8.40 2.26 8.05
CA ASP A 430 8.14 3.20 9.15
C ASP A 430 6.66 3.39 9.44
N HIS A 431 5.79 2.92 8.56
CA HIS A 431 4.35 2.83 8.79
C HIS A 431 3.93 1.42 9.22
N PHE A 432 2.80 1.32 9.90
CA PHE A 432 2.14 0.05 10.23
C PHE A 432 0.89 -0.11 9.36
N PRO A 433 0.63 -1.30 8.78
CA PRO A 433 -0.56 -1.48 7.98
C PRO A 433 -1.82 -1.35 8.84
N LEU A 434 -2.80 -0.64 8.31
CA LEU A 434 -4.17 -0.65 8.81
C LEU A 434 -4.92 -1.78 8.12
N LEU A 435 -5.77 -2.48 8.86
CA LEU A 435 -6.64 -3.53 8.32
C LEU A 435 -8.01 -3.51 9.00
N VAL A 436 -9.08 -3.42 8.22
CA VAL A 436 -10.47 -3.44 8.74
C VAL A 436 -11.27 -4.49 8.00
N GLU A 437 -12.12 -5.23 8.73
CA GLU A 437 -13.20 -6.01 8.14
C GLU A 437 -14.47 -5.17 8.13
N LEU A 438 -15.07 -5.01 6.95
CA LEU A 438 -16.27 -4.20 6.75
C LEU A 438 -17.44 -5.10 6.34
N GLU A 439 -18.60 -4.85 6.93
CA GLU A 439 -19.88 -5.34 6.46
C GLU A 439 -20.61 -4.23 5.70
N MET A 440 -20.85 -4.45 4.41
CA MET A 440 -21.57 -3.54 3.53
C MET A 440 -22.97 -4.06 3.22
N THR A 441 -23.97 -3.21 3.44
CA THR A 441 -25.35 -3.45 2.98
C THR A 441 -25.50 -2.99 1.52
N PRO A 442 -26.16 -3.78 0.64
CA PRO A 442 -26.41 -3.36 -0.74
C PRO A 442 -27.22 -2.07 -0.78
N THR A 443 -26.81 -1.13 -1.64
CA THR A 443 -27.52 0.15 -1.81
C THR A 443 -28.21 0.29 -3.15
N VAL A 444 -27.86 -0.57 -4.12
CA VAL A 444 -28.62 -0.67 -5.37
C VAL A 444 -30.05 -1.13 -5.06
N GLY A 445 -30.99 -0.19 -5.13
CA GLY A 445 -32.39 -0.44 -4.75
C GLY A 445 -33.06 -1.50 -5.62
N THR A 446 -33.88 -2.35 -4.99
CA THR A 446 -34.79 -3.28 -5.67
C THR A 446 -35.73 -2.50 -6.58
N SER A 447 -35.83 -2.89 -7.84
CA SER A 447 -36.86 -2.41 -8.76
C SER A 447 -38.24 -2.91 -8.36
N ASN A 448 -38.76 -2.50 -7.20
CA ASN A 448 -40.15 -2.71 -6.85
C ASN A 448 -40.91 -1.43 -7.16
N GLY A 449 -41.30 -1.32 -8.43
CA GLY A 449 -42.46 -0.53 -8.78
C GLY A 449 -43.66 -1.11 -8.05
N LEU A 450 -44.03 -0.49 -6.92
CA LEU A 450 -45.37 -0.48 -6.34
C LEU A 450 -45.33 0.54 -5.19
N ILE A 451 -45.67 1.78 -5.55
CA ILE A 451 -46.16 2.76 -4.58
C ILE A 451 -47.44 2.16 -4.00
N SER A 452 -47.35 1.50 -2.84
CA SER A 452 -48.53 1.26 -2.02
C SER A 452 -48.90 2.61 -1.40
N ARG A 453 -49.82 3.32 -2.06
CA ARG A 453 -50.62 4.33 -1.38
C ARG A 453 -51.46 3.60 -0.33
N ARG A 454 -51.22 3.91 0.94
CA ARG A 454 -52.28 3.92 1.95
C ARG A 454 -52.22 5.23 2.70
#